data_AF-A0AAE1SDP3-F1
#
_entry.id   AF-A0AAE1SDP3-F1
#
_cell.length_a   1.000
_cell.length_b   1.000
_cell.length_c   1.000
_cell.angle_alpha   90.00
_cell.angle_beta   90.00
_cell.angle_gamma   90.00
#
_symmetry.space_group_name_H-M   'P 1'
#
loop_
_entity.id
_entity.type
_entity.pdbx_description
1 polymer ?
#
loop_
_entity_poly.entity_id
_entity_poly.type
_entity_poly.pdbx_seq_one_letter_code
_entity_poly.pdbx_strand_id
1 'polypeptide(L)'
;MASSGKSVIQTLKRLMKAPWEFTGPQTSPEYLPSIPKATEYRIFCPATAQSQAIVPTSNPETVFDIKYYSRDQRRNRPPIRRTFSTKLMLRR
;
A
#
# COMPACT_ATOMS: atom_id res chain seq x y z
N MET A 1 31.10 44.16 24.94
CA MET A 1 29.72 44.49 24.50
C MET A 1 29.43 43.92 23.11
N ALA A 2 29.41 42.58 22.94
CA ALA A 2 29.20 41.91 21.64
C ALA A 2 28.19 40.75 21.69
N SER A 3 27.56 40.49 22.84
CA SER A 3 26.61 39.38 23.02
C SER A 3 25.16 39.77 22.75
N SER A 4 24.74 41.01 23.04
CA SER A 4 23.35 41.46 22.86
C SER A 4 22.90 41.56 21.40
N GLY A 5 23.81 41.81 20.45
CA GLY A 5 23.47 41.86 19.01
C GLY A 5 23.16 40.49 18.40
N LYS A 6 23.69 39.40 18.98
CA LYS A 6 23.48 38.04 18.46
C LYS A 6 22.05 37.55 18.69
N SER A 7 21.41 37.95 19.79
CA SER A 7 20.02 37.57 20.07
C SER A 7 19.06 38.25 19.08
N VAL A 8 19.27 39.53 18.76
CA VAL A 8 18.44 40.30 17.81
C VAL A 8 18.50 39.72 16.40
N ILE A 9 19.70 39.35 15.92
CA ILE A 9 19.87 38.69 14.61
C ILE A 9 19.19 37.32 14.62
N GLN A 10 19.22 36.60 15.74
CA GLN A 10 18.56 35.31 15.87
C GLN A 10 17.02 35.45 15.85
N THR A 11 16.45 36.50 16.44
CA THR A 11 15.01 36.79 16.34
C THR A 11 14.61 37.19 14.92
N LEU A 12 15.41 38.03 14.24
CA LEU A 12 15.13 38.43 12.85
C LEU A 12 15.15 37.23 11.90
N LYS A 13 16.13 36.33 12.07
CA LYS A 13 16.20 35.07 11.28
C LYS A 13 14.99 34.15 11.49
N ARG A 14 14.32 34.22 12.64
CA ARG A 14 13.07 33.46 12.89
C ARG A 14 11.85 34.08 12.22
N LEU A 15 11.88 35.37 11.90
CA LEU A 15 10.79 36.10 11.22
C LEU A 15 10.92 36.02 9.69
N MET A 16 12.11 35.72 9.17
CA MET A 16 12.31 35.49 7.75
C MET A 16 11.81 34.09 7.37
N LYS A 17 10.93 34.04 6.36
CA LYS A 17 10.47 32.80 5.73
C LYS A 17 11.66 31.99 5.23
N ALA A 18 11.50 30.67 5.21
CA ALA A 18 12.55 29.83 4.65
C ALA A 18 12.68 30.09 3.14
N PRO A 19 13.90 30.00 2.55
CA PRO A 19 14.11 30.35 1.14
C PRO A 19 13.25 29.56 0.14
N TRP A 20 12.82 28.36 0.48
CA TRP A 20 11.95 27.50 -0.35
C TRP A 20 10.45 27.77 -0.18
N GLU A 21 10.06 28.70 0.70
CA GLU A 21 8.66 29.12 0.89
C GLU A 21 8.26 30.27 -0.04
N PHE A 22 9.20 30.85 -0.78
CA PHE A 22 8.94 31.95 -1.71
C PHE A 22 8.39 31.49 -3.06
N THR A 23 8.81 30.32 -3.54
CA THR A 23 8.38 29.78 -4.84
C THR A 23 8.23 28.25 -4.78
N GLY A 24 7.24 27.73 -5.51
CA GLY A 24 6.99 26.30 -5.64
C GLY A 24 5.70 25.83 -4.94
N PRO A 25 5.46 24.50 -4.93
CA PRO A 25 4.23 23.94 -4.38
C PRO A 25 4.01 24.30 -2.91
N GLN A 26 5.08 24.41 -2.14
CA GLN A 26 5.06 24.73 -0.71
C GLN A 26 4.61 26.16 -0.39
N THR A 27 4.57 27.05 -1.38
CA THR A 27 4.04 28.42 -1.24
C THR A 27 2.51 28.48 -1.40
N SER A 28 1.89 27.42 -1.94
CA SER A 28 0.44 27.37 -2.11
C SER A 28 -0.27 27.26 -0.75
N PRO A 29 -1.37 28.00 -0.51
CA PRO A 29 -2.18 27.85 0.71
C PRO A 29 -2.81 26.46 0.86
N GLU A 30 -2.90 25.69 -0.24
CA GLU A 30 -3.42 24.32 -0.25
C GLU A 30 -2.36 23.27 0.10
N TYR A 31 -1.08 23.66 0.14
CA TYR A 31 0.00 22.73 0.42
C TYR A 31 -0.02 22.31 1.89
N LEU A 32 -0.14 20.99 2.10
CA LEU A 32 -0.08 20.37 3.41
C LEU A 32 1.20 19.55 3.56
N PRO A 33 1.87 19.60 4.73
CA PRO A 33 3.01 18.75 4.99
C PRO A 33 2.58 17.27 5.00
N SER A 34 3.44 16.39 4.47
CA SER A 34 3.14 14.96 4.34
C SER A 34 3.20 14.19 5.66
N ILE A 35 3.79 14.77 6.70
CA ILE A 35 4.00 14.11 8.00
C ILE A 35 2.74 14.33 8.85
N PRO A 36 1.90 13.29 9.05
CA PRO A 36 0.73 13.41 9.91
C PRO A 36 1.18 13.57 11.37
N LYS A 37 0.35 14.19 12.20
CA LYS A 37 0.63 14.25 13.64
C LYS A 37 0.53 12.85 14.24
N ALA A 38 1.29 12.60 15.30
CA ALA A 38 1.23 11.35 16.04
C ALA A 38 -0.17 11.06 16.63
N THR A 39 -0.97 12.10 16.88
CA THR A 39 -2.36 11.99 17.34
C THR A 39 -3.34 11.60 16.24
N GLU A 40 -2.95 11.72 14.96
CA GLU A 40 -3.81 11.47 13.80
C GLU A 40 -3.48 10.12 13.15
N TYR A 41 -2.20 9.75 13.12
CA TYR A 41 -1.75 8.49 12.54
C TYR A 41 -1.66 7.38 13.58
N ARG A 42 -2.35 6.26 13.32
CA ARG A 42 -2.35 5.07 14.19
C ARG A 42 -2.69 5.37 15.65
N ILE A 43 -3.83 6.02 15.86
CA ILE A 43 -4.42 6.26 17.19
C ILE A 43 -4.48 4.97 18.01
N PHE A 44 -4.77 3.86 17.34
CA PHE A 44 -4.77 2.53 17.94
C PHE A 44 -3.57 1.73 17.42
N CYS A 45 -2.93 1.01 18.34
CA CYS A 45 -1.92 0.03 18.00
C CYS A 45 -2.51 -1.04 17.07
N PRO A 46 -1.73 -1.62 16.15
CA PRO A 46 -2.22 -2.66 15.25
C PRO A 46 -2.75 -3.91 15.97
N ALA A 47 -2.22 -4.19 17.16
CA ALA A 47 -2.68 -5.28 18.02
C ALA A 47 -3.95 -4.93 18.82
N THR A 48 -4.32 -3.65 18.89
CA THR A 48 -5.50 -3.15 19.61
C THR A 48 -6.60 -2.87 18.59
N ALA A 49 -7.33 -3.91 18.21
CA ALA A 49 -8.46 -3.78 17.30
C ALA A 49 -9.65 -3.09 17.99
N GLN A 50 -10.23 -2.07 17.37
CA GLN A 50 -11.46 -1.42 17.86
C GLN A 50 -12.70 -2.32 17.71
N SER A 51 -12.65 -3.22 16.73
CA SER A 51 -13.74 -4.12 16.37
C SER A 51 -13.21 -5.52 16.17
N GLN A 52 -14.02 -6.51 16.49
CA GLN A 52 -13.72 -7.89 16.15
C GLN A 52 -13.82 -8.08 14.63
N ALA A 53 -12.69 -8.34 13.98
CA ALA A 53 -12.68 -8.65 12.54
C ALA A 53 -13.21 -10.07 12.30
N ILE A 54 -14.24 -10.20 11.48
CA ILE A 54 -14.73 -11.49 10.98
C ILE A 54 -14.22 -11.66 9.55
N VAL A 55 -13.16 -12.44 9.38
CA VAL A 55 -12.56 -12.70 8.06
C VAL A 55 -13.28 -13.87 7.40
N PRO A 56 -13.98 -13.69 6.27
CA PRO A 56 -14.67 -14.78 5.60
C PRO A 56 -13.66 -15.76 4.98
N THR A 57 -13.88 -17.06 5.19
CA THR A 57 -12.99 -18.13 4.69
C THR A 57 -13.50 -18.78 3.42
N SER A 58 -14.82 -18.85 3.24
CA SER A 58 -15.47 -19.53 2.12
C SER A 58 -16.66 -18.74 1.60
N ASN A 59 -16.97 -18.88 0.32
CA ASN A 59 -18.18 -18.30 -0.27
C ASN A 59 -19.44 -18.98 0.29
N PRO A 60 -20.53 -18.24 0.57
CA PRO A 60 -21.77 -18.80 1.16
C PRO A 60 -22.34 -20.00 0.39
N GLU A 61 -22.28 -19.98 -0.94
CA GLU A 61 -22.75 -21.06 -1.81
C GLU A 61 -22.07 -22.40 -1.51
N THR A 62 -20.81 -22.34 -1.08
CA THR A 62 -19.96 -23.51 -0.86
C THR A 62 -19.89 -23.98 0.58
N VAL A 63 -20.56 -23.27 1.50
CA VAL A 63 -20.63 -23.64 2.92
C VAL A 63 -21.51 -24.87 3.10
N PHE A 64 -22.66 -24.91 2.43
CA PHE A 64 -23.60 -26.03 2.51
C PHE A 64 -23.47 -27.01 1.33
N ASP A 65 -23.20 -26.53 0.10
CA ASP A 65 -22.88 -27.42 -1.02
C ASP A 65 -21.37 -27.71 -1.07
N ILE A 66 -20.99 -28.76 -0.33
CA ILE A 66 -19.58 -29.12 -0.10
C ILE A 66 -18.98 -30.02 -1.18
N LYS A 67 -19.65 -30.21 -2.33
CA LYS A 67 -19.14 -31.07 -3.41
C LYS A 67 -17.78 -30.57 -3.89
N TYR A 68 -16.74 -31.37 -3.60
CA TYR A 68 -15.36 -30.97 -3.89
C TYR A 68 -14.95 -31.26 -5.34
N TYR A 69 -15.42 -32.36 -5.95
CA TYR A 69 -14.96 -32.79 -7.28
C TYR A 69 -15.28 -31.77 -8.40
N SER A 70 -16.38 -31.02 -8.27
CA SER A 70 -16.74 -29.94 -9.20
C SER A 70 -15.85 -28.70 -9.02
N ARG A 71 -15.32 -28.49 -7.81
CA ARG A 71 -14.48 -27.35 -7.43
C ARG A 71 -12.99 -27.62 -7.62
N ASP A 72 -12.57 -28.88 -7.69
CA ASP A 72 -11.16 -29.29 -7.75
C ASP A 72 -10.49 -28.90 -9.06
N GLN A 73 -9.99 -27.66 -9.12
CA GLN A 73 -9.24 -27.14 -10.27
C GLN A 73 -7.89 -27.83 -10.46
N ARG A 74 -7.31 -28.43 -9.41
CA ARG A 74 -5.98 -29.04 -9.49
C ARG A 74 -5.99 -30.29 -10.35
N ARG A 75 -7.05 -31.10 -10.23
CA ARG A 75 -7.22 -32.35 -10.98
C ARG A 75 -8.04 -32.18 -12.24
N ASN A 76 -8.88 -31.15 -12.32
CA ASN A 76 -9.67 -30.82 -13.50
C ASN A 76 -8.82 -30.17 -14.61
N ARG A 77 -7.75 -30.85 -15.00
CA ARG A 77 -6.91 -30.48 -16.13
C ARG A 77 -7.03 -31.55 -17.22
N PRO A 78 -7.03 -31.17 -18.50
CA PRO A 78 -7.04 -32.13 -19.57
C PRO A 78 -5.83 -33.09 -19.43
N PRO A 79 -6.01 -34.38 -19.72
CA PRO A 79 -4.92 -35.33 -19.66
C PRO A 79 -3.86 -34.99 -20.71
N ILE A 80 -2.60 -35.27 -20.38
CA ILE A 80 -1.47 -35.05 -21.30
C ILE A 80 -1.63 -36.02 -22.47
N ARG A 81 -1.83 -35.48 -23.67
CA ARG A 81 -1.82 -36.26 -24.91
C ARG A 81 -0.39 -36.38 -25.41
N ARG A 82 0.14 -37.60 -25.46
CA ARG A 82 1.47 -37.88 -26.03
C ARG A 82 1.29 -38.42 -27.44
N THR A 83 1.82 -37.71 -28.43
CA THR A 83 1.81 -38.12 -29.84
C THR A 83 3.24 -38.29 -30.33
N PHE A 84 3.50 -39.38 -31.06
CA PHE A 84 4.79 -39.60 -31.71
C PHE A 84 4.72 -39.18 -33.17
N SER A 85 5.65 -38.32 -33.59
CA SER A 85 5.77 -37.92 -34.99
C SER A 85 6.83 -38.78 -35.67
N THR A 86 6.45 -39.44 -36.75
CA THR A 86 7.40 -40.18 -37.60
C THR A 86 7.88 -39.31 -38.75
N LYS A 87 9.03 -39.66 -39.34
CA LYS A 87 9.60 -38.97 -40.51
C LYS A 87 8.64 -38.89 -41.70
N LEU A 88 7.70 -39.85 -41.80
CA LEU A 88 6.64 -39.87 -42.80
C LEU A 88 5.59 -38.76 -42.56
N MET A 89 5.21 -38.52 -41.29
CA MET A 89 4.23 -37.49 -40.92
C MET A 89 4.77 -36.05 -41.03
N LEU A 90 6.09 -35.87 -40.91
CA LEU A 90 6.76 -34.56 -41.00
C LEU A 90 7.05 -34.10 -42.45
N ARG A 91 6.94 -35.00 -43.43
CA ARG A 91 7.34 -34.76 -44.83
C ARG A 91 6.19 -34.35 -45.76
N ARG A 92 4.98 -34.17 -45.21
CA ARG A 92 3.82 -33.58 -45.90
C ARG A 92 3.63 -32.17 -45.40
#